data_AF-A0AAE2PVM6-F1
#
_entry.id   AF-A0AAE2PVM6-F1
#
_cell.length_a   1.000
_cell.length_b   1.000
_cell.length_c   1.000
_cell.angle_alpha   90.00
_cell.angle_beta   90.00
_cell.angle_gamma   90.00
#
_symmetry.space_group_name_H-M   'P 1'
#
loop_
_entity.id
_entity.type
_entity.pdbx_description
1 polymer ?
#
loop_
_entity_poly.entity_id
_entity_poly.type
_entity_poly.pdbx_seq_one_letter_code
_entity_poly.pdbx_strand_id
1 'polypeptide(L)'
;MEAENSPVLNHHSQGIYRFSNWKKEGDGLLIAAQALRQQWLLNKEEVRRIITDQAPRSPEVFTKDLALARSSMLLLGYAAEMYLKGGLVKLYRYCPEQLVGRELRMYSHHYQCLAKRLQIPITENQFDQLSELEKSVVDEARYPVTPTVDVDFFQKVNSITRRNHGQSNFESLVEVVEAIRDFVARIDSDSENPASFFSRSMSWGYFIARFGGHLVPSIVYRCPGKMSMAELRKAVETEVTLPGSWEEYEVYEDLGCGGKRKCELRF
;
A
#
# COMPACT_ATOMS: atom_id res chain seq x y z
N MET A 1 -8.36 -28.56 -14.12
CA MET A 1 -9.65 -28.45 -13.40
C MET A 1 -9.41 -28.03 -11.96
N GLU A 2 -8.85 -26.83 -11.73
CA GLU A 2 -8.59 -26.29 -10.37
C GLU A 2 -9.29 -24.93 -10.14
N ALA A 3 -10.11 -24.46 -11.09
CA ALA A 3 -10.72 -23.14 -11.03
C ALA A 3 -12.09 -23.11 -10.31
N GLU A 4 -12.71 -24.26 -10.05
CA GLU A 4 -14.13 -24.28 -9.61
C GLU A 4 -14.38 -24.08 -8.10
N ASN A 5 -13.37 -24.13 -7.23
CA ASN A 5 -13.59 -24.07 -5.77
C ASN A 5 -12.70 -23.05 -5.02
N SER A 6 -12.07 -22.10 -5.69
CA SER A 6 -11.35 -21.04 -4.96
C SER A 6 -12.36 -20.03 -4.41
N PRO A 7 -12.33 -19.71 -3.10
CA PRO A 7 -13.20 -18.68 -2.54
C PRO A 7 -12.97 -17.36 -3.29
N VAL A 8 -14.06 -16.67 -3.59
CA VAL A 8 -14.06 -15.38 -4.28
C VAL A 8 -14.13 -14.26 -3.26
N LEU A 9 -13.30 -13.25 -3.44
CA LEU A 9 -13.26 -12.08 -2.57
C LEU A 9 -14.61 -11.37 -2.56
N ASN A 10 -15.25 -11.29 -1.39
CA ASN A 10 -16.53 -10.63 -1.23
C ASN A 10 -16.67 -9.99 0.16
N HIS A 11 -17.84 -9.41 0.45
CA HIS A 11 -18.09 -8.68 1.70
C HIS A 11 -18.09 -9.57 2.97
N HIS A 12 -18.21 -10.89 2.82
CA HIS A 12 -18.08 -11.87 3.91
C HIS A 12 -16.67 -12.43 4.09
N SER A 13 -15.73 -12.12 3.18
CA SER A 13 -14.33 -12.53 3.32
C SER A 13 -13.72 -12.01 4.64
N GLN A 14 -12.72 -12.71 5.16
CA GLN A 14 -12.12 -12.46 6.47
C GLN A 14 -10.60 -12.24 6.38
N GLY A 15 -10.00 -11.80 7.50
CA GLY A 15 -8.55 -11.60 7.58
C GLY A 15 -8.03 -10.62 6.53
N ILE A 16 -6.97 -11.02 5.82
CA ILE A 16 -6.31 -10.23 4.76
C ILE A 16 -7.18 -9.99 3.53
N TYR A 17 -8.32 -10.67 3.43
CA TYR A 17 -9.29 -10.54 2.34
C TYR A 17 -10.44 -9.59 2.72
N ARG A 18 -10.32 -8.84 3.82
CA ARG A 18 -11.36 -7.90 4.25
C ARG A 18 -10.78 -6.51 4.44
N PHE A 19 -11.26 -5.55 3.64
CA PHE A 19 -10.83 -4.14 3.74
C PHE A 19 -10.90 -3.58 5.16
N SER A 20 -11.98 -3.84 5.90
CA SER A 20 -12.15 -3.30 7.26
C SER A 20 -11.07 -3.76 8.23
N ASN A 21 -10.48 -4.94 8.02
CA ASN A 21 -9.39 -5.43 8.87
C ASN A 21 -8.11 -4.66 8.60
N TRP A 22 -7.77 -4.42 7.32
CA TRP A 22 -6.65 -3.57 6.93
C TRP A 22 -6.81 -2.15 7.44
N LYS A 23 -7.99 -1.56 7.29
CA LYS A 23 -8.27 -0.21 7.79
C LYS A 23 -8.07 -0.15 9.31
N LYS A 24 -8.65 -1.09 10.06
CA LYS A 24 -8.52 -1.14 11.51
C LYS A 24 -7.06 -1.23 11.96
N GLU A 25 -6.27 -2.07 11.30
CA GLU A 25 -4.84 -2.20 11.59
C GLU A 25 -4.09 -0.90 11.28
N GLY A 26 -4.34 -0.31 10.10
CA GLY A 26 -3.75 0.97 9.70
C GLY A 26 -4.09 2.12 10.65
N ASP A 27 -5.35 2.23 11.07
CA ASP A 27 -5.80 3.26 12.02
C ASP A 27 -5.05 3.12 13.37
N GLY A 28 -4.91 1.88 13.87
CA GLY A 28 -4.17 1.61 15.11
C GLY A 28 -2.70 1.98 15.01
N LEU A 29 -2.04 1.63 13.90
CA LEU A 29 -0.64 1.97 13.64
C LEU A 29 -0.41 3.48 13.52
N LEU A 30 -1.32 4.20 12.85
CA LEU A 30 -1.25 5.65 12.71
C LEU A 30 -1.36 6.35 14.08
N ILE A 31 -2.34 5.95 14.90
CA ILE A 31 -2.51 6.47 16.26
C ILE A 31 -1.25 6.21 17.09
N ALA A 32 -0.71 4.99 17.04
CA ALA A 32 0.51 4.63 17.76
C ALA A 32 1.72 5.44 17.29
N ALA A 33 1.87 5.64 15.96
CA ALA A 33 2.94 6.47 15.40
C ALA A 33 2.89 7.90 15.94
N GLN A 34 1.71 8.52 15.94
CA GLN A 34 1.50 9.87 16.46
C GLN A 34 1.77 9.94 17.97
N ALA A 35 1.31 8.96 18.75
CA ALA A 35 1.57 8.91 20.19
C ALA A 35 3.07 8.80 20.52
N LEU A 36 3.80 7.93 19.81
CA LEU A 36 5.25 7.80 19.95
C LEU A 36 5.97 9.10 19.55
N ARG A 37 5.48 9.79 18.51
CA ARG A 37 6.04 11.08 18.09
C ARG A 37 5.88 12.14 19.18
N GLN A 38 4.71 12.22 19.80
CA GLN A 38 4.48 13.15 20.91
C GLN A 38 5.39 12.83 22.10
N GLN A 39 5.54 11.54 22.44
CA GLN A 39 6.45 11.13 23.50
C GLN A 39 7.92 11.45 23.18
N TRP A 40 8.32 11.35 21.91
CA TRP A 40 9.64 11.76 21.45
C TRP A 40 9.85 13.27 21.62
N LEU A 41 8.88 14.12 21.28
CA LEU A 41 8.98 15.57 21.46
C LEU A 41 9.22 15.95 22.93
N LEU A 42 8.55 15.27 23.87
CA LEU A 42 8.78 15.45 25.31
C LEU A 42 10.19 15.00 25.71
N ASN A 43 10.65 13.84 25.22
CA ASN A 43 11.99 13.32 25.50
C ASN A 43 13.09 14.21 24.92
N LYS A 44 12.86 14.80 23.74
CA LYS A 44 13.79 15.72 23.08
C LYS A 44 14.07 16.96 23.92
N GLU A 45 13.08 17.45 24.67
CA GLU A 45 13.27 18.57 25.60
C GLU A 45 14.09 18.18 26.83
N GLU A 46 13.95 16.94 27.30
CA GLU A 46 14.82 16.38 28.34
C GLU A 46 16.27 16.23 27.86
N VAL A 47 16.48 15.71 26.64
CA VAL A 47 17.81 15.64 26.01
C VAL A 47 18.45 17.03 25.94
N ARG A 48 17.70 18.06 25.52
CA ARG A 48 18.18 19.45 25.46
C ARG A 48 18.65 19.94 26.82
N ARG A 49 17.85 19.75 27.87
CA ARG A 49 18.23 20.15 29.24
C ARG A 49 19.51 19.44 29.70
N ILE A 50 19.63 18.13 29.48
CA ILE A 50 20.85 17.39 29.85
C ILE A 50 22.09 17.96 29.14
N ILE A 51 21.97 18.30 27.86
CA ILE A 51 23.08 18.87 27.08
C ILE A 51 23.42 20.28 27.57
N THR A 52 22.42 21.14 27.79
CA THR A 52 22.61 22.54 28.16
C THR A 52 23.08 22.71 29.60
N ASP A 53 22.48 21.97 30.53
CA ASP A 53 22.75 22.11 31.97
C ASP A 53 23.98 21.31 32.44
N GLN A 54 24.70 20.68 31.51
CA GLN A 54 25.82 19.77 31.78
C GLN A 54 25.48 18.68 32.81
N ALA A 55 24.20 18.30 32.90
CA ALA A 55 23.75 17.25 33.79
C ALA A 55 24.43 15.92 33.42
N PRO A 56 24.58 14.96 34.36
CA PRO A 56 25.14 13.66 34.07
C PRO A 56 24.44 13.03 32.86
N ARG A 57 25.21 12.71 31.82
CA ARG A 57 24.68 12.10 30.60
C ARG A 57 24.20 10.69 30.93
N SER A 58 22.88 10.51 31.05
CA SER A 58 22.29 9.17 31.09
C SER A 58 22.21 8.61 29.67
N PRO A 59 22.88 7.48 29.36
CA PRO A 59 22.79 6.85 28.04
C PRO A 59 21.36 6.49 27.66
N GLU A 60 20.51 6.16 28.64
CA GLU A 60 19.12 5.75 28.44
C GLU A 60 18.28 6.84 27.78
N VAL A 61 18.50 8.11 28.11
CA VAL A 61 17.72 9.23 27.56
C VAL A 61 17.99 9.42 26.07
N PHE A 62 19.25 9.24 25.64
CA PHE A 62 19.64 9.29 24.23
C PHE A 62 19.16 8.06 23.45
N THR A 63 19.23 6.87 24.06
CA THR A 63 18.67 5.65 23.47
C THR A 63 17.16 5.79 23.25
N LYS A 64 16.45 6.32 24.26
CA LYS A 64 15.01 6.59 24.18
C LYS A 64 14.68 7.62 23.10
N ASP A 65 15.48 8.69 22.97
CA ASP A 65 15.28 9.71 21.91
C ASP A 65 15.30 9.08 20.52
N LEU A 66 16.35 8.30 20.25
CA LEU A 66 16.53 7.62 18.97
C LEU A 66 15.44 6.59 18.70
N ALA A 67 15.10 5.79 19.70
CA ALA A 67 14.11 4.72 19.59
C ALA A 67 12.72 5.28 19.27
N LEU A 68 12.25 6.28 20.02
CA LEU A 68 10.91 6.85 19.83
C LEU A 68 10.76 7.51 18.45
N ALA A 69 11.76 8.28 18.01
CA ALA A 69 11.74 8.90 16.68
C ALA A 69 11.65 7.85 15.57
N ARG A 70 12.52 6.82 15.63
CA ARG A 70 12.55 5.75 14.63
C ARG A 70 11.28 4.90 14.63
N SER A 71 10.81 4.49 15.81
CA SER A 71 9.59 3.68 15.93
C SER A 71 8.36 4.44 15.43
N SER A 72 8.26 5.75 15.66
CA SER A 72 7.15 6.54 15.11
C SER A 72 7.12 6.53 13.58
N MET A 73 8.28 6.63 12.91
CA MET A 73 8.39 6.57 11.45
C MET A 73 8.05 5.17 10.92
N LEU A 74 8.53 4.13 11.59
CA LEU A 74 8.27 2.74 11.22
C LEU A 74 6.76 2.43 11.26
N LEU A 75 6.08 2.81 12.35
CA LEU A 75 4.64 2.60 12.48
C LEU A 75 3.83 3.42 11.47
N LEU A 76 4.27 4.65 11.16
CA LEU A 76 3.64 5.47 10.12
C LEU A 76 3.73 4.80 8.74
N GLY A 77 4.90 4.23 8.41
CA GLY A 77 5.07 3.49 7.17
C GLY A 77 4.23 2.22 7.10
N TYR A 78 4.13 1.47 8.20
CA TYR A 78 3.21 0.32 8.25
C TYR A 78 1.74 0.74 8.12
N ALA A 79 1.33 1.87 8.69
CA ALA A 79 -0.02 2.39 8.49
C ALA A 79 -0.30 2.63 7.00
N ALA A 80 0.62 3.29 6.28
CA ALA A 80 0.52 3.48 4.83
C ALA A 80 0.36 2.16 4.08
N GLU A 81 1.17 1.16 4.43
CA GLU A 81 1.12 -0.17 3.84
C GLU A 81 -0.24 -0.85 4.04
N MET A 82 -0.80 -0.77 5.26
CA MET A 82 -2.11 -1.36 5.56
C MET A 82 -3.20 -0.71 4.72
N TYR A 83 -3.21 0.61 4.59
CA TYR A 83 -4.21 1.31 3.75
C TYR A 83 -4.07 0.94 2.27
N LEU A 84 -2.85 0.94 1.73
CA LEU A 84 -2.59 0.59 0.34
C LEU A 84 -3.00 -0.86 0.02
N LYS A 85 -2.69 -1.81 0.91
CA LYS A 85 -3.15 -3.20 0.79
C LYS A 85 -4.67 -3.34 0.92
N GLY A 86 -5.29 -2.55 1.79
CA GLY A 86 -6.74 -2.43 1.88
C GLY A 86 -7.38 -1.94 0.57
N GLY A 87 -6.75 -0.97 -0.10
CA GLY A 87 -7.15 -0.52 -1.44
C GLY A 87 -7.03 -1.62 -2.49
N LEU A 88 -5.95 -2.39 -2.46
CA LEU A 88 -5.76 -3.54 -3.35
C LEU A 88 -6.87 -4.60 -3.17
N VAL A 89 -7.27 -4.88 -1.93
CA VAL A 89 -8.41 -5.77 -1.65
C VAL A 89 -9.68 -5.22 -2.29
N LYS A 90 -9.96 -3.93 -2.19
CA LYS A 90 -11.14 -3.35 -2.87
C LYS A 90 -11.01 -3.43 -4.40
N LEU A 91 -9.82 -3.18 -4.96
CA LEU A 91 -9.57 -3.26 -6.40
C LEU A 91 -9.96 -4.64 -6.95
N TYR A 92 -9.53 -5.72 -6.30
CA TYR A 92 -9.77 -7.10 -6.74
C TYR A 92 -11.06 -7.73 -6.20
N ARG A 93 -12.07 -6.92 -5.83
CA ARG A 93 -13.38 -7.45 -5.41
C ARG A 93 -13.94 -8.40 -6.48
N TYR A 94 -14.52 -9.51 -6.05
CA TYR A 94 -15.00 -10.63 -6.88
C TYR A 94 -13.93 -11.43 -7.64
N CYS A 95 -12.64 -11.13 -7.45
CA CYS A 95 -11.58 -12.01 -7.93
C CYS A 95 -11.35 -13.20 -6.97
N PRO A 96 -10.74 -14.30 -7.44
CA PRO A 96 -10.35 -15.40 -6.57
C PRO A 96 -9.38 -14.95 -5.47
N GLU A 97 -9.60 -15.34 -4.21
CA GLU A 97 -8.74 -14.97 -3.07
C GLU A 97 -7.28 -15.38 -3.29
N GLN A 98 -7.04 -16.48 -4.02
CA GLN A 98 -5.69 -16.90 -4.40
C GLN A 98 -4.95 -15.84 -5.24
N LEU A 99 -5.63 -15.21 -6.20
CA LEU A 99 -5.07 -14.11 -6.98
C LEU A 99 -4.74 -12.93 -6.06
N VAL A 100 -5.71 -12.52 -5.23
CA VAL A 100 -5.54 -11.40 -4.28
C VAL A 100 -4.37 -11.63 -3.33
N GLY A 101 -4.25 -12.85 -2.78
CA GLY A 101 -3.14 -13.21 -1.90
C GLY A 101 -1.77 -13.17 -2.60
N ARG A 102 -1.70 -13.50 -3.89
CA ARG A 102 -0.46 -13.35 -4.68
C ARG A 102 -0.14 -11.88 -4.93
N GLU A 103 -1.12 -11.07 -5.31
CA GLU A 103 -0.93 -9.63 -5.53
C GLU A 103 -0.46 -8.94 -4.25
N LEU A 104 -1.09 -9.21 -3.10
CA LEU A 104 -0.67 -8.69 -1.80
C LEU A 104 0.79 -9.03 -1.47
N ARG A 105 1.26 -10.23 -1.83
CA ARG A 105 2.66 -10.64 -1.65
C ARG A 105 3.59 -10.02 -2.68
N MET A 106 3.15 -9.87 -3.93
CA MET A 106 3.93 -9.28 -5.01
C MET A 106 4.22 -7.80 -4.71
N TYR A 107 3.21 -7.06 -4.27
CA TYR A 107 3.37 -5.66 -3.92
C TYR A 107 4.09 -5.46 -2.58
N SER A 108 4.05 -6.42 -1.64
CA SER A 108 4.81 -6.41 -0.37
C SER A 108 4.93 -5.01 0.28
N HIS A 109 6.11 -4.38 0.19
CA HIS A 109 6.42 -3.04 0.71
C HIS A 109 6.54 -1.96 -0.39
N HIS A 110 6.18 -2.26 -1.64
CA HIS A 110 6.29 -1.35 -2.79
C HIS A 110 5.17 -0.31 -2.81
N TYR A 111 5.30 0.72 -1.97
CA TYR A 111 4.23 1.68 -1.69
C TYR A 111 3.90 2.52 -2.93
N GLN A 112 4.94 2.97 -3.65
CA GLN A 112 4.74 3.74 -4.88
C GLN A 112 4.02 2.92 -5.95
N CYS A 113 4.34 1.63 -6.08
CA CYS A 113 3.68 0.73 -7.03
C CYS A 113 2.19 0.54 -6.68
N LEU A 114 1.86 0.37 -5.40
CA LEU A 114 0.47 0.27 -4.94
C LEU A 114 -0.30 1.56 -5.17
N ALA A 115 0.27 2.71 -4.82
CA ALA A 115 -0.38 4.00 -4.98
C ALA A 115 -0.63 4.33 -6.46
N LYS A 116 0.33 4.01 -7.36
CA LYS A 116 0.13 4.11 -8.81
C LYS A 116 -0.93 3.13 -9.30
N ARG A 117 -0.90 1.87 -8.84
CA ARG A 117 -1.89 0.85 -9.22
C ARG A 117 -3.32 1.24 -8.86
N LEU A 118 -3.49 1.93 -7.73
CA LEU A 118 -4.77 2.45 -7.26
C LEU A 118 -5.11 3.83 -7.84
N GLN A 119 -4.21 4.42 -8.64
CA GLN A 119 -4.31 5.78 -9.17
C GLN A 119 -4.67 6.83 -8.08
N ILE A 120 -4.02 6.74 -6.92
CA ILE A 120 -4.27 7.66 -5.82
C ILE A 120 -3.88 9.08 -6.26
N PRO A 121 -4.75 10.09 -6.09
CA PRO A 121 -4.51 11.47 -6.53
C PRO A 121 -3.58 12.20 -5.55
N ILE A 122 -2.32 11.79 -5.50
CA ILE A 122 -1.24 12.46 -4.75
C ILE A 122 -0.22 13.07 -5.73
N THR A 123 0.44 14.13 -5.30
CA THR A 123 1.42 14.86 -6.11
C THR A 123 2.73 14.06 -6.26
N GLU A 124 3.58 14.43 -7.23
CA GLU A 124 4.91 13.82 -7.40
C GLU A 124 5.76 13.92 -6.13
N ASN A 125 5.74 15.08 -5.46
CA ASN A 125 6.43 15.26 -4.18
C ASN A 125 5.91 14.29 -3.11
N GLN A 126 4.60 14.04 -3.05
CA GLN A 126 4.03 13.08 -2.10
C GLN A 126 4.39 11.63 -2.46
N PHE A 127 4.55 11.30 -3.74
CA PHE A 127 5.10 10.02 -4.16
C PHE A 127 6.55 9.83 -3.70
N ASP A 128 7.38 10.88 -3.79
CA ASP A 128 8.76 10.83 -3.31
C ASP A 128 8.80 10.63 -1.79
N GLN A 129 7.97 11.37 -1.05
CA GLN A 129 7.79 11.19 0.39
C GLN A 129 7.38 9.76 0.75
N LEU A 130 6.44 9.16 0.00
CA LEU A 130 6.02 7.78 0.19
C LEU A 130 7.15 6.78 -0.09
N SER A 131 8.00 7.05 -1.08
CA SER A 131 9.20 6.25 -1.38
C SER A 131 10.25 6.35 -0.27
N GLU A 132 10.44 7.52 0.33
CA GLU A 132 11.32 7.67 1.49
C GLU A 132 10.79 6.94 2.74
N LEU A 133 9.47 6.93 2.93
CA LEU A 133 8.83 6.18 4.00
C LEU A 133 8.98 4.66 3.79
N GLU A 134 8.87 4.17 2.56
CA GLU A 134 9.15 2.78 2.19
C GLU A 134 10.58 2.38 2.58
N LYS A 135 11.59 3.21 2.27
CA LYS A 135 12.99 2.95 2.65
C LYS A 135 13.17 2.86 4.16
N SER A 136 12.45 3.70 4.91
CA SER A 136 12.46 3.69 6.37
C SER A 136 11.94 2.36 6.92
N VAL A 137 10.85 1.84 6.34
CA VAL A 137 10.27 0.54 6.73
C VAL A 137 11.13 -0.63 6.30
N VAL A 138 11.74 -0.59 5.11
CA VAL A 138 12.49 -1.74 4.57
C VAL A 138 13.85 -1.89 5.23
N ASP A 139 14.53 -0.80 5.58
CA ASP A 139 15.90 -0.87 6.06
C ASP A 139 16.15 0.06 7.24
N GLU A 140 16.04 1.38 7.01
CA GLU A 140 16.68 2.39 7.86
C GLU A 140 16.13 2.48 9.30
N ALA A 141 14.89 2.05 9.54
CA ALA A 141 14.30 2.01 10.89
C ALA A 141 14.33 0.61 11.52
N ARG A 142 14.72 -0.44 10.78
CA ARG A 142 14.72 -1.84 11.25
C ARG A 142 16.11 -2.37 11.54
N TYR A 143 17.09 -1.98 10.74
CA TYR A 143 18.44 -2.52 10.82
C TYR A 143 19.46 -1.42 11.15
N PRO A 144 20.56 -1.76 11.84
CA PRO A 144 21.71 -0.88 11.91
C PRO A 144 22.17 -0.48 10.51
N VAL A 145 22.67 0.75 10.37
CA VAL A 145 23.13 1.27 9.08
C VAL A 145 24.21 0.36 8.50
N THR A 146 23.96 -0.18 7.31
CA THR A 146 24.97 -0.99 6.62
C THR A 146 26.00 -0.07 5.95
N PRO A 147 27.31 -0.26 6.22
CA PRO A 147 28.38 0.49 5.56
C PRO A 147 28.37 0.22 4.05
N THR A 148 28.60 1.26 3.25
CA THR A 148 28.71 1.17 1.79
C THR A 148 30.05 1.77 1.36
N VAL A 149 30.67 1.24 0.30
CA VAL A 149 31.99 1.69 -0.17
C VAL A 149 32.01 3.17 -0.55
N ASP A 150 30.89 3.68 -1.07
CA ASP A 150 30.82 5.01 -1.69
C ASP A 150 30.31 6.13 -0.77
N VAL A 151 29.85 5.80 0.44
CA VAL A 151 29.26 6.79 1.36
C VAL A 151 29.83 6.61 2.76
N ASP A 152 30.33 7.70 3.33
CA ASP A 152 30.80 7.73 4.71
C ASP A 152 29.69 7.25 5.68
N PHE A 153 30.07 6.34 6.57
CA PHE A 153 29.15 5.70 7.51
C PHE A 153 28.44 6.73 8.40
N PHE A 154 29.18 7.70 8.94
CA PHE A 154 28.60 8.70 9.85
C PHE A 154 27.72 9.70 9.11
N GLN A 155 28.07 10.06 7.87
CA GLN A 155 27.19 10.86 7.01
C GLN A 155 25.84 10.17 6.78
N LYS A 156 25.85 8.86 6.49
CA LYS A 156 24.61 8.07 6.31
C LYS A 156 23.79 7.99 7.59
N VAL A 157 24.42 7.69 8.73
CA VAL A 157 23.76 7.69 10.05
C VAL A 157 23.13 9.04 10.36
N ASN A 158 23.86 10.14 10.17
CA ASN A 158 23.36 11.49 10.43
C ASN A 158 22.20 11.87 9.50
N SER A 159 22.24 11.44 8.24
CA SER A 159 21.15 11.67 7.29
C SER A 159 19.86 10.97 7.73
N ILE A 160 19.94 9.68 8.06
CA ILE A 160 18.81 8.88 8.56
C ILE A 160 18.25 9.48 9.85
N THR A 161 19.12 9.84 10.79
CA THR A 161 18.72 10.47 12.05
C THR A 161 18.00 11.79 11.81
N ARG A 162 18.51 12.67 10.94
CA ARG A 162 17.84 13.95 10.61
C ARG A 162 16.45 13.72 10.02
N ARG A 163 16.30 12.78 9.09
CA ARG A 163 15.00 12.44 8.49
C ARG A 163 14.00 11.96 9.55
N ASN A 164 14.43 11.05 10.41
CA ASN A 164 13.57 10.48 11.47
C ASN A 164 13.26 11.49 12.58
N HIS A 165 14.15 12.44 12.86
CA HIS A 165 14.03 13.45 13.91
C HIS A 165 13.46 14.79 13.39
N GLY A 166 12.98 14.84 12.13
CA GLY A 166 12.32 16.02 11.58
C GLY A 166 10.83 16.02 11.91
N GLN A 167 10.37 16.99 12.71
CA GLN A 167 8.94 17.12 13.05
C GLN A 167 8.10 17.49 11.82
N SER A 168 8.53 18.49 11.05
CA SER A 168 7.85 18.90 9.81
C SER A 168 7.80 17.78 8.78
N ASN A 169 8.86 16.98 8.69
CA ASN A 169 8.89 15.79 7.83
C ASN A 169 7.84 14.76 8.27
N PHE A 170 7.75 14.48 9.57
CA PHE A 170 6.74 13.57 10.10
C PHE A 170 5.31 14.06 9.86
N GLU A 171 5.04 15.34 10.11
CA GLU A 171 3.73 15.96 9.88
C GLU A 171 3.33 15.86 8.41
N SER A 172 4.23 16.20 7.49
CA SER A 172 3.97 16.08 6.06
C SER A 172 3.74 14.63 5.63
N LEU A 173 4.46 13.66 6.20
CA LEU A 173 4.21 12.24 5.94
C LEU A 173 2.87 11.78 6.50
N VAL A 174 2.43 12.29 7.66
CA VAL A 174 1.09 12.01 8.20
C VAL A 174 0.03 12.48 7.21
N GLU A 175 0.15 13.70 6.66
CA GLU A 175 -0.80 14.21 5.65
C GLU A 175 -0.90 13.29 4.42
N VAL A 176 0.24 12.77 3.93
CA VAL A 176 0.25 11.80 2.82
C VAL A 176 -0.45 10.51 3.20
N VAL A 177 -0.16 9.96 4.38
CA VAL A 177 -0.76 8.71 4.85
C VAL A 177 -2.26 8.85 5.09
N GLU A 178 -2.70 9.99 5.60
CA GLU A 178 -4.13 10.29 5.77
C GLU A 178 -4.83 10.49 4.43
N ALA A 179 -4.21 11.16 3.45
CA ALA A 179 -4.76 11.26 2.10
C ALA A 179 -4.95 9.89 1.45
N ILE A 180 -4.00 8.96 1.64
CA ILE A 180 -4.12 7.56 1.20
C ILE A 180 -5.27 6.85 1.93
N ARG A 181 -5.33 6.96 3.27
CA ARG A 181 -6.41 6.38 4.09
C ARG A 181 -7.78 6.83 3.58
N ASP A 182 -7.94 8.13 3.39
CA ASP A 182 -9.21 8.75 3.05
C ASP A 182 -9.62 8.38 1.62
N PHE A 183 -8.68 8.40 0.66
CA PHE A 183 -8.94 7.90 -0.68
C PHE A 183 -9.40 6.44 -0.68
N VAL A 184 -8.65 5.56 -0.01
CA VAL A 184 -8.98 4.13 0.03
C VAL A 184 -10.32 3.87 0.73
N ALA A 185 -10.65 4.65 1.77
CA ALA A 185 -11.92 4.54 2.47
C ALA A 185 -13.12 4.84 1.55
N ARG A 186 -12.98 5.82 0.64
CA ARG A 186 -14.00 6.20 -0.34
C ARG A 186 -14.22 5.18 -1.46
N ILE A 187 -13.23 4.35 -1.78
CA ILE A 187 -13.37 3.35 -2.85
C ILE A 187 -14.62 2.49 -2.63
N ASP A 188 -15.49 2.40 -3.63
CA ASP A 188 -16.79 1.68 -3.59
C ASP A 188 -17.78 2.15 -2.49
N SER A 189 -17.51 3.27 -1.81
CA SER A 189 -18.31 3.80 -0.69
C SER A 189 -18.84 5.22 -0.94
N ASP A 190 -18.70 5.74 -2.16
CA ASP A 190 -19.14 7.07 -2.56
C ASP A 190 -20.34 6.97 -3.53
N SER A 191 -21.47 7.55 -3.14
CA SER A 191 -22.69 7.56 -3.96
C SER A 191 -22.56 8.40 -5.22
N GLU A 192 -21.68 9.41 -5.22
CA GLU A 192 -21.41 10.27 -6.38
C GLU A 192 -20.49 9.58 -7.40
N ASN A 193 -19.81 8.51 -7.00
CA ASN A 193 -18.98 7.69 -7.89
C ASN A 193 -19.25 6.19 -7.63
N PRO A 194 -20.43 5.68 -8.00
CA PRO A 194 -20.83 4.32 -7.68
C PRO A 194 -19.96 3.29 -8.43
N ALA A 195 -19.73 2.15 -7.78
CA ALA A 195 -19.00 1.04 -8.38
C ALA A 195 -19.95 0.03 -9.04
N SER A 196 -19.63 -0.40 -10.25
CA SER A 196 -20.30 -1.48 -10.98
C SER A 196 -19.36 -2.67 -11.12
N PHE A 197 -19.89 -3.88 -10.92
CA PHE A 197 -19.13 -5.14 -11.01
C PHE A 197 -19.86 -6.17 -11.87
N PHE A 198 -19.12 -6.81 -12.77
CA PHE A 198 -19.57 -7.91 -13.58
C PHE A 198 -18.63 -9.09 -13.37
N SER A 199 -19.13 -10.22 -12.90
CA SER A 199 -18.35 -11.44 -12.72
C SER A 199 -19.07 -12.60 -13.41
N ARG A 200 -18.37 -13.31 -14.29
CA ARG A 200 -18.91 -14.43 -15.06
C ARG A 200 -17.88 -15.54 -15.19
N SER A 201 -18.34 -16.77 -14.95
CA SER A 201 -17.63 -17.99 -15.34
C SER A 201 -18.08 -18.39 -16.74
N MET A 202 -17.11 -18.75 -17.57
CA MET A 202 -17.27 -19.08 -18.98
C MET A 202 -16.65 -20.45 -19.25
N SER A 203 -17.02 -21.08 -20.37
CA SER A 203 -16.40 -22.35 -20.78
C SER A 203 -14.88 -22.25 -20.97
N TRP A 204 -14.37 -21.07 -21.32
CA TRP A 204 -12.94 -20.78 -21.47
C TRP A 204 -12.26 -20.30 -20.19
N GLY A 205 -12.99 -20.07 -19.09
CA GLY A 205 -12.44 -19.60 -17.83
C GLY A 205 -13.34 -18.60 -17.11
N TYR A 206 -12.86 -17.39 -16.81
CA TYR A 206 -13.68 -16.36 -16.16
C TYR A 206 -13.23 -14.96 -16.54
N PHE A 207 -14.12 -13.99 -16.33
CA PHE A 207 -13.75 -12.57 -16.24
C PHE A 207 -14.47 -11.86 -15.09
N ILE A 208 -13.82 -10.82 -14.59
CA ILE A 208 -14.38 -9.81 -13.69
C ILE A 208 -14.09 -8.45 -14.31
N ALA A 209 -15.13 -7.67 -14.58
CA ALA A 209 -15.03 -6.28 -14.98
C ALA A 209 -15.52 -5.38 -13.84
N ARG A 210 -14.79 -4.30 -13.56
CA ARG A 210 -15.21 -3.24 -12.62
C ARG A 210 -15.15 -1.88 -13.28
N PHE A 211 -16.06 -0.99 -12.88
CA PHE A 211 -16.09 0.42 -13.31
C PHE A 211 -16.50 1.32 -12.14
N GLY A 212 -15.88 2.49 -12.00
CA GLY A 212 -16.18 3.44 -10.94
C GLY A 212 -15.69 3.03 -9.55
N GLY A 213 -16.23 3.67 -8.52
CA GLY A 213 -15.78 3.51 -7.13
C GLY A 213 -14.43 4.16 -6.87
N HIS A 214 -14.10 5.27 -7.54
CA HIS A 214 -12.79 5.95 -7.48
C HIS A 214 -11.58 5.13 -7.96
N LEU A 215 -11.83 4.02 -8.66
CA LEU A 215 -10.77 3.20 -9.25
C LEU A 215 -10.86 3.19 -10.76
N VAL A 216 -9.71 2.99 -11.40
CA VAL A 216 -9.62 2.79 -12.85
C VAL A 216 -10.48 1.60 -13.28
N PRO A 217 -11.28 1.74 -14.35
CA PRO A 217 -11.98 0.62 -14.94
C PRO A 217 -10.99 -0.49 -15.27
N SER A 218 -11.33 -1.72 -14.90
CA SER A 218 -10.43 -2.86 -15.11
C SER A 218 -11.16 -4.15 -15.38
N ILE A 219 -10.52 -5.01 -16.17
CA ILE A 219 -10.97 -6.36 -16.49
C ILE A 219 -9.88 -7.32 -16.05
N VAL A 220 -10.21 -8.22 -15.13
CA VAL A 220 -9.36 -9.35 -14.74
C VAL A 220 -9.96 -10.60 -15.36
N TYR A 221 -9.18 -11.35 -16.14
CA TYR A 221 -9.65 -12.58 -16.76
C TYR A 221 -8.67 -13.73 -16.57
N ARG A 222 -9.18 -14.96 -16.62
CA ARG A 222 -8.35 -16.16 -16.73
C ARG A 222 -8.84 -16.98 -17.90
N CYS A 223 -7.91 -17.34 -18.78
CA CYS A 223 -8.14 -18.31 -19.84
C CYS A 223 -6.97 -19.32 -19.81
N PRO A 224 -7.21 -20.62 -19.55
CA PRO A 224 -6.14 -21.62 -19.59
C PRO A 224 -5.49 -21.79 -20.98
N GLY A 225 -6.22 -21.44 -22.06
CA GLY A 225 -5.71 -21.38 -23.42
C GLY A 225 -5.23 -19.98 -23.81
N LYS A 226 -4.65 -19.84 -25.01
CA LYS A 226 -4.35 -18.51 -25.57
C LYS A 226 -5.64 -17.88 -26.08
N MET A 227 -5.87 -16.63 -25.70
CA MET A 227 -6.97 -15.80 -26.22
C MET A 227 -6.38 -14.45 -26.62
N SER A 228 -6.68 -14.00 -27.83
CA SER A 228 -6.32 -12.66 -28.27
C SER A 228 -7.20 -11.61 -27.60
N MET A 229 -6.72 -10.37 -27.53
CA MET A 229 -7.51 -9.26 -26.98
C MET A 229 -8.83 -9.03 -27.73
N ALA A 230 -8.86 -9.27 -29.04
CA ALA A 230 -10.08 -9.14 -29.85
C ALA A 230 -11.11 -10.24 -29.50
N GLU A 231 -10.66 -11.47 -29.28
CA GLU A 231 -11.52 -12.57 -28.84
C GLU A 231 -12.06 -12.33 -27.43
N LEU A 232 -11.20 -11.86 -26.51
CA LEU A 232 -11.61 -11.51 -25.16
C LEU A 232 -12.67 -10.40 -25.16
N ARG A 233 -12.43 -9.31 -25.91
CA ARG A 233 -13.38 -8.20 -26.05
C ARG A 233 -14.73 -8.70 -26.53
N LYS A 234 -14.75 -9.45 -27.64
CA LYS A 234 -15.98 -10.03 -28.19
C LYS A 234 -16.70 -10.92 -27.17
N ALA A 235 -15.97 -11.75 -26.44
CA ALA A 235 -16.55 -12.64 -25.44
C ALA A 235 -17.18 -11.86 -24.27
N VAL A 236 -16.52 -10.81 -23.77
CA VAL A 236 -17.03 -9.96 -22.69
C VAL A 236 -18.25 -9.17 -23.15
N GLU A 237 -18.17 -8.50 -24.30
CA GLU A 237 -19.26 -7.66 -24.85
C GLU A 237 -20.51 -8.48 -25.25
N THR A 238 -20.36 -9.79 -25.47
CA THR A 238 -21.51 -10.70 -25.69
C THR A 238 -22.28 -10.97 -24.38
N GLU A 239 -21.58 -10.97 -23.24
CA GLU A 239 -22.15 -11.33 -21.94
C GLU A 239 -22.63 -10.13 -21.13
N VAL A 240 -21.96 -8.98 -21.29
CA VAL A 240 -22.24 -7.77 -20.51
C VAL A 240 -22.08 -6.51 -21.34
N THR A 241 -22.94 -5.52 -21.09
CA THR A 241 -22.73 -4.15 -21.56
C THR A 241 -21.85 -3.43 -20.55
N LEU A 242 -20.59 -3.19 -20.92
CA LEU A 242 -19.63 -2.45 -20.10
C LEU A 242 -20.02 -0.96 -20.03
N PRO A 243 -20.00 -0.33 -18.84
CA PRO A 243 -20.01 1.12 -18.74
C PRO A 243 -18.76 1.74 -19.38
N GLY A 244 -18.91 2.79 -20.20
CA GLY A 244 -17.79 3.41 -20.91
C GLY A 244 -17.31 2.60 -22.12
N SER A 245 -16.19 3.00 -22.72
CA SER A 245 -15.57 2.31 -23.84
C SER A 245 -14.56 1.25 -23.37
N TRP A 246 -14.32 0.22 -24.18
CA TRP A 246 -13.34 -0.84 -23.87
C TRP A 246 -11.94 -0.27 -23.61
N GLU A 247 -11.58 0.81 -24.29
CA GLU A 247 -10.28 1.47 -24.23
C GLU A 247 -10.04 2.17 -22.88
N GLU A 248 -11.10 2.40 -22.09
CA GLU A 248 -10.98 2.92 -20.71
C GLU A 248 -10.58 1.83 -19.71
N TYR A 249 -10.68 0.54 -20.08
CA TYR A 249 -10.40 -0.58 -19.19
C TYR A 249 -8.94 -1.02 -19.26
N GLU A 250 -8.30 -1.06 -18.10
CA GLU A 250 -7.04 -1.77 -17.94
C GLU A 250 -7.30 -3.30 -17.85
N VAL A 251 -6.67 -4.09 -18.71
CA VAL A 251 -6.93 -5.53 -18.81
C VAL A 251 -5.77 -6.37 -18.24
N TYR A 252 -6.11 -7.32 -17.37
CA TYR A 252 -5.19 -8.15 -16.61
C TYR A 252 -5.51 -9.63 -16.74
N GLU A 253 -4.48 -10.43 -17.02
CA GLU A 253 -4.57 -11.88 -17.07
C GLU A 253 -4.16 -12.51 -15.73
N ASP A 254 -5.04 -13.29 -15.12
CA ASP A 254 -4.73 -14.20 -14.01
C ASP A 254 -4.05 -15.47 -14.56
N LEU A 255 -2.72 -15.48 -14.48
CA LEU A 255 -1.87 -16.60 -14.91
C LEU A 255 -1.89 -17.81 -13.95
N GLY A 256 -2.63 -17.75 -12.84
CA GLY A 256 -2.65 -18.81 -11.83
C GLY A 256 -1.34 -18.96 -11.05
N CYS A 257 -1.14 -20.13 -10.42
CA CYS A 257 -0.07 -20.37 -9.45
C CYS A 257 1.30 -20.75 -10.05
N GLY A 258 1.47 -20.70 -11.38
CA GLY A 258 2.70 -21.15 -12.08
C GLY A 258 3.56 -20.05 -12.73
N GLY A 259 3.06 -18.83 -12.85
CA GLY A 259 3.79 -17.72 -13.48
C GLY A 259 4.66 -16.97 -12.49
N LYS A 260 6.00 -17.13 -12.57
CA LYS A 260 6.92 -16.19 -11.91
C LYS A 260 6.81 -14.84 -12.61
N ARG A 261 6.41 -13.77 -11.92
CA ARG A 261 6.73 -12.39 -12.34
C ARG A 261 7.12 -11.52 -11.16
N LYS A 262 8.10 -10.64 -11.42
CA LYS A 262 8.35 -9.39 -10.70
C LYS A 262 7.18 -8.43 -11.01
N CYS A 263 6.93 -7.45 -10.13
CA CYS A 263 6.06 -6.30 -10.38
C CYS A 263 6.34 -5.70 -11.77
N GLU A 264 5.60 -6.12 -12.80
CA GLU A 264 5.57 -5.46 -14.10
C GLU A 264 4.30 -4.62 -14.09
N LEU A 265 4.41 -3.40 -13.56
CA LEU A 265 3.57 -2.31 -14.04
C LEU A 265 3.97 -2.12 -15.51
N ARG A 266 3.24 -2.77 -16.42
CA ARG A 266 3.33 -2.43 -17.84
C ARG A 266 2.55 -1.12 -17.98
N PHE A 267 3.30 -0.03 -18.05
CA PHE A 267 2.83 1.25 -18.58
C PHE A 267 2.75 1.14 -20.11
#